data_AF-A0A3D4UMZ4-F1
#
_entry.id   AF-A0A3D4UMZ4-F1
#
_cell.length_a   1.000
_cell.length_b   1.000
_cell.length_c   1.000
_cell.angle_alpha   90.00
_cell.angle_beta   90.00
_cell.angle_gamma   90.00
#
_symmetry.space_group_name_H-M   'P 1'
#
loop_
_entity.id
_entity.type
_entity.pdbx_description
1 polymer ?
#
loop_
_entity_poly.entity_id
_entity_poly.type
_entity_poly.pdbx_seq_one_letter_code
_entity_poly.pdbx_strand_id
1 'polypeptide(L)'
;MPPSVFKRDGRKNYYASIQGRVVSTGESDQRVALKIATEMESVGIEAYRKGKRTLGEYLPDLIELHLKHLKDVDGRDKTHIRKKRQMLMLPIEQGIFKQLKHVSKQTFEPWWSELPSGPKTRNEYLTAWFVFLDWLVYEGKLNQNPLRGRIKRAKVPRHSDRARRAYTPEEISRLLSVAGKHELLYLTAIGTGARFNELKQLLWEDVHEAEPEPFI
;
A
#
# COMPACT_ATOMS: atom_id res chain seq x y z
N MET A 1 25.49 -14.14 -31.53
CA MET A 1 24.26 -14.28 -32.36
C MET A 1 23.12 -13.66 -31.56
N PRO A 2 22.13 -13.00 -32.19
CA PRO A 2 20.96 -12.54 -31.46
C PRO A 2 20.21 -13.74 -30.85
N PRO A 3 19.69 -13.62 -29.62
CA PRO A 3 19.01 -14.73 -28.95
C PRO A 3 17.68 -14.98 -29.65
N SER A 4 17.40 -16.25 -29.96
CA SER A 4 16.14 -16.68 -30.56
C SER A 4 15.28 -17.44 -29.55
N VAL A 5 13.96 -17.32 -29.69
CA VAL A 5 12.98 -18.01 -28.85
C VAL A 5 12.18 -19.01 -29.67
N PHE A 6 11.81 -20.13 -29.05
CA PHE A 6 11.06 -21.21 -29.67
C PHE A 6 10.07 -21.85 -28.69
N LYS A 7 9.05 -22.54 -29.22
CA LYS A 7 8.13 -23.36 -28.41
C LYS A 7 8.59 -24.81 -28.39
N ARG A 8 8.41 -25.46 -27.24
CA ARG A 8 8.52 -26.92 -27.12
C ARG A 8 7.14 -27.53 -27.28
N ASP A 9 7.10 -28.72 -27.85
CA ASP A 9 5.84 -29.42 -28.08
C ASP A 9 5.05 -29.62 -26.78
N GLY A 10 3.75 -29.32 -26.82
CA GLY A 10 2.85 -29.34 -25.66
C GLY A 10 3.09 -28.29 -24.57
N ARG A 11 3.97 -27.29 -24.75
CA ARG A 11 4.24 -26.25 -23.74
C ARG A 11 3.68 -24.88 -24.14
N LYS A 12 3.04 -24.20 -23.18
CA LYS A 12 2.45 -22.85 -23.37
C LYS A 12 3.49 -21.74 -23.53
N ASN A 13 4.65 -21.86 -22.88
CA ASN A 13 5.64 -20.79 -22.78
C ASN A 13 6.75 -20.93 -23.82
N TYR A 14 7.34 -19.80 -24.21
CA TYR A 14 8.53 -19.75 -25.06
C TYR A 14 9.80 -20.08 -24.26
N TYR A 15 10.75 -20.70 -24.94
CA TYR A 15 12.08 -21.07 -24.45
C TYR A 15 13.14 -20.35 -25.26
N ALA A 16 14.28 -20.07 -24.65
CA ALA A 16 15.45 -19.48 -25.30
C ALA A 16 16.65 -20.43 -25.18
N SER A 17 17.51 -20.43 -26.20
CA SER A 17 18.84 -21.07 -26.13
C SER A 17 19.86 -19.99 -25.81
N ILE A 18 20.46 -20.06 -24.64
CA ILE A 18 21.43 -19.06 -24.15
C ILE A 18 22.66 -19.81 -23.68
N GLN A 19 23.81 -19.54 -24.31
CA GLN A 19 25.10 -20.20 -23.99
C GLN A 19 25.01 -21.74 -23.93
N GLY A 20 24.27 -22.35 -24.88
CA GLY A 20 24.10 -23.82 -24.97
C GLY A 20 23.11 -24.43 -23.97
N ARG A 21 22.50 -23.62 -23.09
CA ARG A 21 21.44 -24.05 -22.16
C ARG A 21 20.08 -23.62 -22.67
N VAL A 22 19.12 -24.55 -22.68
CA VAL A 22 17.72 -24.22 -22.98
C VAL A 22 17.02 -23.80 -21.69
N VAL A 23 16.44 -22.60 -21.68
CA VAL A 23 15.76 -22.03 -20.51
C VAL A 23 14.36 -21.54 -20.87
N SER A 24 13.42 -21.76 -19.95
CA SER A 24 12.07 -21.19 -20.06
C SER A 24 12.13 -19.68 -19.82
N THR A 25 11.48 -18.89 -20.67
CA THR A 25 11.31 -17.44 -20.48
C THR A 25 10.18 -17.11 -19.51
N GLY A 26 9.25 -18.05 -19.28
CA GLY A 26 8.06 -17.86 -18.46
C GLY A 26 6.88 -17.22 -19.18
N GLU A 27 7.07 -16.74 -20.41
CA GLU A 27 6.07 -15.96 -21.15
C GLU A 27 5.51 -16.73 -22.35
N SER A 28 4.22 -16.52 -22.61
CA SER A 28 3.50 -17.09 -23.77
C SER A 28 3.47 -16.16 -24.98
N ASP A 29 3.86 -14.90 -24.81
CA ASP A 29 4.03 -13.92 -25.89
C ASP A 29 5.46 -13.95 -26.44
N GLN A 30 5.60 -14.05 -27.77
CA GLN A 30 6.89 -14.20 -28.43
C GLN A 30 7.78 -12.96 -28.30
N ARG A 31 7.19 -11.76 -28.35
CA ARG A 31 7.92 -10.49 -28.31
C ARG A 31 8.45 -10.22 -26.92
N VAL A 32 7.64 -10.49 -25.88
CA VAL A 32 8.06 -10.39 -24.48
C VAL A 32 9.13 -11.45 -24.16
N ALA A 33 8.94 -12.69 -24.63
CA ALA A 33 9.92 -13.76 -24.46
C ALA A 33 11.28 -13.43 -25.09
N LEU A 34 11.28 -12.79 -26.27
CA LEU A 34 12.52 -12.37 -26.93
C LEU A 34 13.27 -11.32 -26.09
N LYS A 35 12.57 -10.32 -25.55
CA LYS A 35 13.15 -9.31 -24.66
C LYS A 35 13.78 -9.94 -23.41
N ILE A 36 13.06 -10.89 -22.79
CA ILE A 36 13.56 -11.66 -21.64
C ILE A 36 14.81 -12.46 -22.00
N ALA A 37 14.84 -13.07 -23.18
CA ALA A 37 15.99 -13.84 -23.64
C ALA A 37 17.23 -12.95 -23.86
N THR A 38 17.04 -11.76 -24.44
CA THR A 38 18.11 -10.74 -24.58
C THR A 38 18.65 -10.29 -23.23
N GLU A 39 17.76 -10.04 -22.26
CA GLU A 39 18.17 -9.68 -20.91
C GLU A 39 18.94 -10.84 -20.24
N MET A 40 18.42 -12.07 -20.27
CA MET A 40 19.10 -13.27 -19.75
C MET A 40 20.48 -13.51 -20.36
N GLU A 41 20.65 -13.23 -21.66
CA GLU A 41 21.94 -13.36 -22.35
C GLU A 41 22.92 -12.27 -21.91
N SER A 42 22.45 -11.03 -21.77
CA SER A 42 23.30 -9.89 -21.39
C SER A 42 23.82 -9.97 -19.96
N VAL A 43 22.99 -10.38 -19.00
CA VAL A 43 23.36 -10.43 -17.57
C VAL A 43 23.77 -11.83 -17.10
N GLY A 44 23.51 -12.86 -17.89
CA GLY A 44 23.71 -14.28 -17.54
C GLY A 44 22.48 -14.91 -16.87
N ILE A 45 22.16 -16.16 -17.23
CA ILE A 45 20.91 -16.84 -16.83
C ILE A 45 20.71 -16.90 -15.31
N GLU A 46 21.76 -17.26 -14.56
CA GLU A 46 21.68 -17.38 -13.10
C GLU A 46 21.58 -16.01 -12.44
N ALA A 47 22.28 -15.00 -12.97
CA ALA A 47 22.19 -13.62 -12.52
C ALA A 47 20.85 -12.97 -12.91
N TYR A 48 20.24 -13.31 -14.05
CA TYR A 48 18.88 -12.90 -14.41
C TYR A 48 17.84 -13.56 -13.50
N ARG A 49 17.95 -14.87 -13.25
CA ARG A 49 17.07 -15.58 -12.30
C ARG A 49 17.23 -15.05 -10.87
N LYS A 50 18.45 -14.68 -10.49
CA LYS A 50 18.75 -13.99 -9.23
C LYS A 50 18.45 -12.48 -9.27
N GLY A 51 18.32 -11.88 -10.46
CA GLY A 51 18.29 -10.43 -10.75
C GLY A 51 16.91 -9.90 -11.16
N LYS A 52 15.96 -10.78 -11.48
CA LYS A 52 14.50 -10.59 -11.27
C LYS A 52 14.12 -10.56 -9.76
N ARG A 53 15.13 -10.28 -8.96
CA ARG A 53 15.21 -10.14 -7.52
C ARG A 53 16.25 -9.04 -7.38
N THR A 54 15.83 -7.77 -7.33
CA THR A 54 16.69 -6.68 -6.88
C THR A 54 16.90 -6.77 -5.36
N LEU A 55 17.22 -7.97 -4.88
CA LEU A 55 17.30 -8.34 -3.46
C LEU A 55 18.37 -7.58 -2.69
N GLY A 56 19.33 -6.98 -3.39
CA GLY A 56 20.38 -6.13 -2.84
C GLY A 56 20.04 -4.64 -2.82
N GLU A 57 18.95 -4.21 -3.47
CA GLU A 57 18.51 -2.81 -3.41
C GLU A 57 18.20 -2.44 -1.96
N TYR A 58 18.61 -1.23 -1.60
CA TYR A 58 18.41 -0.69 -0.27
C TYR A 58 16.93 -0.36 -0.09
N LEU A 59 16.31 -0.99 0.90
CA LEU A 59 14.86 -0.94 1.08
C LEU A 59 14.32 0.47 1.36
N PRO A 60 15.03 1.34 2.12
CA PRO A 60 14.64 2.74 2.28
C PRO A 60 14.46 3.49 0.97
N ASP A 61 15.38 3.32 0.02
CA ASP A 61 15.33 4.04 -1.26
C ASP A 61 14.12 3.61 -2.09
N LEU A 62 13.81 2.31 -2.08
CA LEU A 62 12.60 1.79 -2.73
C LEU A 62 11.32 2.29 -2.09
N ILE A 63 11.29 2.45 -0.77
CA ILE A 63 10.15 3.03 -0.06
C ILE A 63 10.00 4.50 -0.44
N GLU A 64 11.07 5.29 -0.43
CA GLU A 64 11.00 6.70 -0.83
C GLU A 64 10.56 6.86 -2.29
N LEU A 65 11.01 5.98 -3.19
CA LEU A 65 10.53 5.95 -4.57
C LEU A 65 9.02 5.65 -4.65
N HIS A 66 8.54 4.66 -3.89
CA HIS A 66 7.12 4.34 -3.82
C HIS A 66 6.30 5.52 -3.24
N LEU A 67 6.79 6.16 -2.18
CA LEU A 67 6.12 7.32 -1.58
C LEU A 67 6.05 8.50 -2.53
N LYS A 68 7.11 8.72 -3.33
CA LYS A 68 7.11 9.71 -4.40
C LYS A 68 6.07 9.35 -5.48
N HIS A 69 5.98 8.09 -5.89
CA HIS A 69 4.96 7.63 -6.82
C HIS A 69 3.54 7.87 -6.29
N LEU A 70 3.25 7.51 -5.04
CA LEU A 70 1.95 7.77 -4.40
C LEU A 70 1.59 9.26 -4.39
N LYS A 71 2.59 10.14 -4.25
CA LYS A 71 2.37 11.59 -4.23
C LYS A 71 2.14 12.14 -5.64
N ASP A 72 3.07 11.85 -6.55
CA ASP A 72 3.18 12.54 -7.83
C ASP A 72 2.28 11.90 -8.91
N VAL A 73 2.00 10.60 -8.80
CA VAL A 73 1.17 9.85 -9.77
C VAL A 73 -0.24 9.61 -9.24
N ASP A 74 -0.37 9.09 -8.02
CA ASP A 74 -1.69 8.80 -7.43
C ASP A 74 -2.36 10.03 -6.79
N GLY A 75 -1.67 11.17 -6.72
CA GLY A 75 -2.19 12.41 -6.14
C GLY A 75 -2.52 12.31 -4.65
N ARG A 76 -1.86 11.42 -3.89
CA ARG A 76 -2.15 11.23 -2.46
C ARG A 76 -1.67 12.43 -1.64
N ASP A 77 -2.49 12.78 -0.65
CA ASP A 77 -2.21 13.91 0.24
C ASP A 77 -1.01 13.66 1.18
N LYS A 78 -0.47 14.74 1.73
CA LYS A 78 0.71 14.71 2.63
C LYS A 78 0.50 13.86 3.88
N THR A 79 -0.71 13.82 4.43
CA THR A 79 -1.04 13.00 5.61
C THR A 79 -1.01 11.52 5.26
N HIS A 80 -1.54 11.14 4.10
CA HIS A 80 -1.45 9.79 3.57
C HIS A 80 0.01 9.36 3.41
N ILE A 81 0.83 10.16 2.73
CA ILE A 81 2.26 9.87 2.51
C ILE A 81 3.00 9.72 3.83
N ARG A 82 2.81 10.67 4.77
CA ARG A 82 3.44 10.61 6.10
C ARG A 82 3.08 9.32 6.84
N LYS A 83 1.80 8.93 6.84
CA LYS A 83 1.33 7.69 7.50
C LYS A 83 1.95 6.45 6.85
N LYS A 84 2.00 6.38 5.51
CA LYS A 84 2.63 5.26 4.80
C LYS A 84 4.13 5.18 5.05
N ARG A 85 4.82 6.32 5.04
CA ARG A 85 6.25 6.40 5.38
C ARG A 85 6.52 5.83 6.77
N GLN A 86 5.78 6.27 7.78
CA GLN A 86 5.93 5.77 9.15
C GLN A 86 5.75 4.23 9.21
N MET A 87 4.74 3.69 8.51
CA MET A 87 4.47 2.26 8.51
C MET A 87 5.54 1.41 7.82
N LEU A 88 6.10 1.93 6.71
CA LEU A 88 7.11 1.24 5.91
C LEU A 88 8.52 1.39 6.50
N MET A 89 8.84 2.53 7.11
CA MET A 89 10.17 2.81 7.69
C MET A 89 10.38 2.17 9.07
N LEU A 90 9.32 1.93 9.85
CA LEU A 90 9.46 1.39 11.21
C LEU A 90 10.34 0.12 11.33
N PRO A 91 10.15 -0.96 10.54
CA PRO A 91 11.02 -2.14 10.65
C PRO A 91 12.45 -1.88 10.15
N ILE A 92 12.69 -0.83 9.37
CA ILE A 92 14.04 -0.41 8.96
C ILE A 92 14.72 0.31 10.12
N GLU A 93 14.02 1.24 10.76
CA GLU A 93 14.49 1.97 11.94
C GLU A 93 14.80 1.01 13.10
N GLN A 94 14.06 -0.09 13.20
CA GLN A 94 14.30 -1.19 14.15
C GLN A 94 15.42 -2.16 13.71
N GLY A 95 16.04 -1.94 12.54
CA GLY A 95 17.14 -2.76 12.02
C GLY A 95 16.73 -4.14 11.49
N ILE A 96 15.44 -4.41 11.39
CA ILE A 96 14.88 -5.72 11.00
C ILE A 96 15.02 -5.91 9.50
N PHE A 97 14.71 -4.87 8.72
CA PHE A 97 14.87 -4.88 7.27
C PHE A 97 15.91 -3.87 6.82
N LYS A 98 16.75 -4.28 5.88
CA LYS A 98 17.78 -3.42 5.26
C LYS A 98 17.71 -3.48 3.75
N GLN A 99 17.55 -4.69 3.24
CA GLN A 99 17.44 -4.99 1.83
C GLN A 99 16.14 -5.74 1.56
N LEU A 100 15.68 -5.69 0.31
CA LEU A 100 14.45 -6.36 -0.10
C LEU A 100 14.43 -7.86 0.21
N LYS A 101 15.60 -8.53 0.24
CA LYS A 101 15.72 -9.95 0.58
C LYS A 101 15.36 -10.31 2.01
N HIS A 102 15.42 -9.33 2.91
CA HIS A 102 15.05 -9.54 4.31
C HIS A 102 13.53 -9.57 4.48
N VAL A 103 12.74 -9.16 3.48
CA VAL A 103 11.28 -9.16 3.54
C VAL A 103 10.74 -10.52 3.11
N SER A 104 10.44 -11.38 4.08
CA SER A 104 9.85 -12.69 3.87
C SER A 104 8.77 -12.95 4.92
N LYS A 105 7.98 -14.02 4.76
CA LYS A 105 7.03 -14.43 5.81
C LYS A 105 7.75 -14.64 7.15
N GLN A 106 8.89 -15.32 7.12
CA GLN A 106 9.65 -15.75 8.30
C GLN A 106 10.17 -14.57 9.13
N THR A 107 10.49 -13.44 8.49
CA THR A 107 10.98 -12.25 9.17
C THR A 107 9.87 -11.26 9.46
N PHE A 108 8.88 -11.14 8.58
CA PHE A 108 7.81 -10.16 8.70
C PHE A 108 6.76 -10.54 9.74
N GLU A 109 6.30 -11.79 9.75
CA GLU A 109 5.19 -12.21 10.61
C GLU A 109 5.53 -12.06 12.11
N PRO A 110 6.72 -12.46 12.61
CA PRO A 110 7.10 -12.24 14.00
C PRO A 110 7.09 -10.75 14.38
N TRP A 111 7.83 -9.93 13.62
CA TRP A 111 7.89 -8.47 13.82
C TRP A 111 6.50 -7.84 13.84
N TRP A 112 5.69 -8.12 12.82
CA TRP A 112 4.36 -7.55 12.67
C TRP A 112 3.43 -7.96 13.81
N SER A 113 3.55 -9.21 14.28
CA SER A 113 2.72 -9.74 15.36
C SER A 113 3.04 -9.10 16.71
N GLU A 114 4.30 -8.71 16.92
CA GLU A 114 4.83 -8.11 18.15
C GLU A 114 4.69 -6.58 18.23
N LEU A 115 4.19 -5.92 17.17
CA LEU A 115 3.95 -4.49 17.18
C LEU A 115 3.05 -4.09 18.37
N PRO A 116 3.41 -3.05 19.17
CA PRO A 116 2.65 -2.60 20.34
C PRO A 116 1.42 -1.79 19.93
N SER A 117 0.53 -2.39 19.13
CA SER A 117 -0.65 -1.74 18.59
C SER A 117 -1.82 -2.71 18.42
N GLY A 118 -3.03 -2.16 18.39
CA GLY A 118 -4.25 -2.95 18.23
C GLY A 118 -4.32 -3.70 16.88
N PRO A 119 -5.16 -4.75 16.77
CA PRO A 119 -5.29 -5.57 15.56
C PRO A 119 -5.58 -4.77 14.28
N LYS A 120 -6.39 -3.71 14.39
CA LYS A 120 -6.68 -2.82 13.25
C LYS A 120 -5.40 -2.14 12.75
N THR A 121 -4.65 -1.52 13.66
CA THR A 121 -3.39 -0.85 13.33
C THR A 121 -2.39 -1.82 12.72
N ARG A 122 -2.19 -3.00 13.32
CA ARG A 122 -1.36 -4.07 12.73
C ARG A 122 -1.80 -4.41 11.30
N ASN A 123 -3.09 -4.56 11.04
CA ASN A 123 -3.58 -4.82 9.68
C ASN A 123 -3.34 -3.65 8.70
N GLU A 124 -3.30 -2.40 9.18
CA GLU A 124 -2.91 -1.25 8.36
C GLU A 124 -1.43 -1.31 7.96
N TYR A 125 -0.53 -1.70 8.88
CA TYR A 125 0.88 -1.98 8.55
C TYR A 125 1.00 -3.08 7.49
N LEU A 126 0.34 -4.24 7.70
CA LEU A 126 0.35 -5.34 6.74
C LEU A 126 -0.16 -4.89 5.36
N THR A 127 -1.21 -4.08 5.33
CA THR A 127 -1.79 -3.57 4.08
C THR A 127 -0.84 -2.58 3.39
N ALA A 128 -0.15 -1.71 4.14
CA ALA A 128 0.86 -0.81 3.56
C ALA A 128 1.99 -1.61 2.90
N TRP A 129 2.49 -2.64 3.57
CA TRP A 129 3.52 -3.53 3.03
C TRP A 129 3.05 -4.35 1.83
N PHE A 130 1.81 -4.86 1.84
CA PHE A 130 1.26 -5.53 0.66
C PHE A 130 1.22 -4.62 -0.55
N VAL A 131 0.68 -3.41 -0.41
CA VAL A 131 0.57 -2.44 -1.51
C VAL A 131 1.96 -2.05 -2.03
N PHE A 132 2.91 -1.77 -1.15
CA PHE A 132 4.28 -1.46 -1.55
C PHE A 132 4.95 -2.60 -2.31
N LEU A 133 4.86 -3.83 -1.81
CA LEU A 133 5.47 -5.00 -2.46
C LEU A 133 4.75 -5.38 -3.76
N ASP A 134 3.43 -5.22 -3.83
CA ASP A 134 2.66 -5.39 -5.07
C ASP A 134 3.06 -4.32 -6.10
N TRP A 135 3.29 -3.08 -5.67
CA TRP A 135 3.84 -2.03 -6.54
C TRP A 135 5.23 -2.39 -7.06
N LEU A 136 6.12 -2.92 -6.22
CA LEU A 136 7.43 -3.42 -6.71
C LEU A 136 7.31 -4.58 -7.70
N VAL A 137 6.25 -5.39 -7.62
CA VAL A 137 5.97 -6.42 -8.64
C VAL A 137 5.53 -5.78 -9.94
N TYR A 138 4.65 -4.79 -9.86
CA TYR A 138 4.19 -4.02 -11.03
C TYR A 138 5.34 -3.31 -11.75
N GLU A 139 6.27 -2.72 -11.00
CA GLU A 139 7.49 -2.08 -11.52
C GLU A 139 8.57 -3.09 -11.98
N GLY A 140 8.30 -4.40 -11.95
CA GLY A 140 9.23 -5.44 -12.38
C GLY A 140 10.45 -5.64 -11.46
N LYS A 141 10.47 -5.02 -10.27
CA LYS A 141 11.55 -5.17 -9.26
C LYS A 141 11.41 -6.45 -8.43
N LEU A 142 10.19 -6.98 -8.33
CA LEU A 142 9.87 -8.28 -7.72
C LEU A 142 9.13 -9.18 -8.70
N ASN A 143 9.43 -10.48 -8.68
CA ASN A 143 8.62 -11.47 -9.40
C ASN A 143 7.23 -11.66 -8.80
N GLN A 144 7.15 -11.60 -7.48
CA GLN A 144 5.91 -11.79 -6.74
C GLN A 144 6.03 -11.15 -5.37
N ASN A 145 4.89 -10.80 -4.79
CA ASN A 145 4.83 -10.29 -3.43
C ASN A 145 5.15 -11.43 -2.44
N PRO A 146 6.21 -11.30 -1.60
CA PRO A 146 6.63 -12.35 -0.69
C PRO A 146 5.68 -12.57 0.49
N LEU A 147 4.75 -11.65 0.76
CA LEU A 147 3.84 -11.69 1.91
C LEU A 147 2.38 -11.99 1.52
N ARG A 148 1.98 -11.66 0.28
CA ARG A 148 0.61 -11.83 -0.22
C ARG A 148 0.15 -13.29 -0.10
N GLY A 149 -0.98 -13.50 0.57
CA GLY A 149 -1.56 -14.84 0.80
C GLY A 149 -0.79 -15.72 1.80
N ARG A 150 0.31 -15.23 2.38
CA ARG A 150 1.16 -16.00 3.30
C ARG A 150 1.00 -15.63 4.76
N ILE A 151 0.51 -14.42 5.02
CA ILE A 151 0.25 -13.86 6.35
C ILE A 151 -1.25 -13.66 6.54
N LYS A 152 -1.78 -14.18 7.64
CA LYS A 152 -3.19 -13.99 8.01
C LYS A 152 -3.36 -12.67 8.76
N ARG A 153 -4.36 -11.89 8.38
CA ARG A 153 -4.72 -10.65 9.09
C ARG A 153 -5.08 -10.94 10.54
N ALA A 154 -4.72 -10.03 11.43
CA ALA A 154 -5.12 -10.09 12.83
C ALA A 154 -6.65 -9.92 12.92
N LYS A 155 -7.29 -10.73 13.75
CA LYS A 155 -8.74 -10.62 13.99
C LYS A 155 -9.02 -9.28 14.68
N VAL A 156 -9.80 -8.44 14.03
CA VAL A 156 -10.28 -7.19 14.63
C VAL A 156 -11.60 -7.53 15.33
N PRO A 157 -11.70 -7.39 16.67
CA PRO A 157 -12.97 -7.54 17.36
C PRO A 157 -14.03 -6.63 16.73
N ARG A 158 -15.23 -7.15 16.52
CA ARG A 158 -16.35 -6.38 15.97
C ARG A 158 -16.77 -5.23 16.88
N HIS A 159 -16.54 -5.40 18.18
CA HIS A 159 -16.74 -4.39 19.20
C HIS A 159 -15.36 -3.94 19.70
N SER A 160 -15.00 -2.68 19.45
CA SER A 160 -13.89 -2.08 20.19
C SER A 160 -14.34 -1.82 21.62
N ASP A 161 -13.48 -2.08 22.61
CA ASP A 161 -13.76 -1.75 24.02
C ASP A 161 -14.09 -0.26 24.23
N ARG A 162 -13.71 0.61 23.28
CA ARG A 162 -14.32 1.93 23.12
C ARG A 162 -15.70 1.78 22.52
N ALA A 163 -16.72 1.75 23.37
CA ALA A 163 -18.11 1.99 22.98
C ALA A 163 -18.26 3.43 22.45
N ARG A 164 -17.92 3.65 21.18
CA ARG A 164 -18.35 4.87 20.48
C ARG A 164 -19.86 4.76 20.32
N ARG A 165 -20.58 5.37 21.26
CA ARG A 165 -22.03 5.54 21.18
C ARG A 165 -22.37 6.94 20.68
N ALA A 166 -23.57 7.08 20.11
CA ALA A 166 -24.14 8.39 19.82
C ALA A 166 -24.41 9.14 21.14
N TYR A 167 -24.30 10.47 21.09
CA TYR A 167 -24.73 11.35 22.17
C TYR A 167 -26.26 11.33 22.28
N THR A 168 -26.79 11.40 23.50
CA THR A 168 -28.23 11.62 23.72
C THR A 168 -28.59 13.11 23.54
N PRO A 169 -29.86 13.46 23.33
CA PRO A 169 -30.29 14.86 23.27
C PRO A 169 -29.87 15.68 24.49
N GLU A 170 -29.92 15.10 25.69
CA GLU A 170 -29.51 15.76 26.93
C GLU A 170 -28.00 16.02 26.96
N GLU A 171 -27.21 15.11 26.40
CA GLU A 171 -25.76 15.28 26.29
C GLU A 171 -25.36 16.33 25.28
N ILE A 172 -26.10 16.40 24.17
CA ILE A 172 -25.93 17.48 23.19
C ILE A 172 -26.25 18.82 23.88
N SER A 173 -27.35 18.92 24.61
CA SER A 173 -27.71 20.14 25.35
C SER A 173 -26.61 20.54 26.34
N ARG A 174 -26.07 19.58 27.11
CA ARG A 174 -24.93 19.83 28.01
C ARG A 174 -23.63 20.19 27.29
N LEU A 175 -23.40 19.66 26.09
CA LEU A 175 -22.24 20.01 25.27
C LEU A 175 -22.35 21.46 24.77
N LEU A 176 -23.52 21.85 24.26
CA LEU A 176 -23.77 23.18 23.72
C LEU A 176 -23.66 24.25 24.83
N SER A 177 -24.16 23.97 26.04
CA SER A 177 -24.09 24.93 27.15
C SER A 177 -22.67 25.30 27.59
N VAL A 178 -21.67 24.48 27.25
CA VAL A 178 -20.25 24.74 27.55
C VAL A 178 -19.40 24.96 26.30
N ALA A 179 -19.99 24.95 25.10
CA ALA A 179 -19.26 25.00 23.83
C ALA A 179 -18.68 26.38 23.50
N GLY A 180 -19.26 27.45 24.06
CA GLY A 180 -18.85 28.84 23.80
C GLY A 180 -18.80 29.12 22.30
N LYS A 181 -17.65 29.63 21.81
CA LYS A 181 -17.46 29.93 20.39
C LYS A 181 -17.61 28.74 19.42
N HIS A 182 -17.63 27.51 19.92
CA HIS A 182 -17.77 26.30 19.11
C HIS A 182 -19.23 25.82 19.00
N GLU A 183 -20.18 26.49 19.66
CA GLU A 183 -21.59 26.10 19.68
C GLU A 183 -22.19 26.01 18.27
N LEU A 184 -21.99 27.05 17.44
CA LEU A 184 -22.48 27.08 16.07
C LEU A 184 -21.91 25.91 15.24
N LEU A 185 -20.62 25.62 15.38
CA LEU A 185 -19.98 24.50 14.68
C LEU A 185 -20.59 23.14 15.09
N TYR A 186 -20.91 22.94 16.37
CA TYR A 186 -21.55 21.72 16.84
C TYR A 186 -23.00 21.63 16.35
N LEU A 187 -23.76 22.73 16.35
CA LEU A 187 -25.11 22.77 15.80
C LEU A 187 -25.11 22.43 14.30
N THR A 188 -24.21 23.04 13.51
CA THR A 188 -24.07 22.71 12.09
C THR A 188 -23.71 21.25 11.89
N ALA A 189 -22.77 20.69 12.67
CA ALA A 189 -22.39 19.28 12.58
C ALA A 189 -23.57 18.33 12.89
N ILE A 190 -24.37 18.65 13.91
CA ILE A 190 -25.52 17.84 14.33
C ILE A 190 -26.66 17.93 13.32
N GLY A 191 -26.94 19.14 12.81
CA GLY A 191 -28.03 19.39 11.86
C GLY A 191 -27.75 18.84 10.46
N THR A 192 -26.52 18.94 9.97
CA THR A 192 -26.15 18.52 8.61
C THR A 192 -25.58 17.09 8.54
N GLY A 193 -25.06 16.57 9.66
CA GLY A 193 -24.31 15.32 9.67
C GLY A 193 -22.93 15.40 8.96
N ALA A 194 -22.49 16.60 8.59
CA ALA A 194 -21.22 16.80 7.88
C ALA A 194 -20.02 16.36 8.72
N ARG A 195 -19.01 15.80 8.05
CA ARG A 195 -17.76 15.40 8.70
C ARG A 195 -16.97 16.65 9.10
N PHE A 196 -16.17 16.53 10.16
CA PHE A 196 -15.35 17.63 10.66
C PHE A 196 -14.44 18.27 9.58
N ASN A 197 -13.93 17.49 8.63
CA ASN A 197 -13.11 18.04 7.54
C ASN A 197 -13.96 18.72 6.45
N GLU A 198 -15.21 18.31 6.25
CA GLU A 198 -16.15 18.96 5.33
C GLU A 198 -16.56 20.32 5.93
N LEU A 199 -16.91 20.36 7.22
CA LEU A 199 -17.19 21.61 7.95
C LEU A 199 -16.04 22.63 7.92
N LYS A 200 -14.79 22.15 7.85
CA LYS A 200 -13.60 23.03 7.74
C LYS A 200 -13.44 23.66 6.37
N GLN A 201 -14.02 23.07 5.34
CA GLN A 201 -13.95 23.54 3.96
C GLN A 201 -15.16 24.39 3.58
N LEU A 202 -16.13 24.53 4.50
CA LEU A 202 -17.36 25.25 4.26
C LEU A 202 -17.11 26.75 4.08
N LEU A 203 -17.68 27.30 3.01
CA LEU A 203 -17.64 28.71 2.65
C LEU A 203 -19.03 29.32 2.83
N TRP A 204 -19.09 30.65 2.94
CA TRP A 204 -20.38 31.36 3.04
C TRP A 204 -21.22 31.21 1.76
N GLU A 205 -20.60 30.94 0.61
CA GLU A 205 -21.29 30.69 -0.65
C GLU A 205 -22.03 29.35 -0.68
N ASP A 206 -21.69 28.41 0.21
CA ASP A 206 -22.37 27.13 0.34
C ASP A 206 -23.68 27.26 1.15
N VAL A 207 -23.93 28.40 1.79
CA VAL A 207 -25.10 28.62 2.65
C VAL A 207 -26.23 29.26 1.85
N HIS A 208 -27.26 28.47 1.55
CA HIS A 208 -28.40 28.90 0.74
C HIS A 208 -29.63 29.15 1.63
N GLU A 209 -29.61 30.25 2.38
CA GLU A 209 -30.70 30.61 3.30
C GLU A 209 -31.95 31.15 2.60
N ALA A 210 -31.80 31.74 1.41
CA ALA A 210 -32.90 32.38 0.69
C ALA A 210 -33.84 31.40 -0.04
N GLU A 211 -33.53 30.10 -0.01
CA GLU A 211 -34.32 29.06 -0.64
C GLU A 211 -35.50 28.62 0.26
N PRO A 212 -36.62 28.12 -0.31
CA PRO A 212 -37.77 27.65 0.46
C PRO A 212 -37.42 26.54 1.47
N GLU A 213 -36.40 25.74 1.16
CA GLU A 213 -35.77 24.78 2.06
C GLU A 213 -34.27 25.12 2.16
N PRO A 214 -33.84 25.84 3.22
CA PRO A 214 -32.45 26.21 3.39
C PRO A 214 -31.53 25.00 3.48
N PHE A 215 -30.38 25.06 2.79
CA PHE A 215 -29.38 24.00 2.81
C PHE A 215 -27.95 24.54 2.84
N ILE A 216 -27.05 23.60 3.15
CA ILE A 216 -25.60 23.74 3.20
C ILE A 216 -25.02 22.56 2.42
#